data_AF-A0A4R2PFR3-F1
#
_entry.id   AF-A0A4R2PFR3-F1
#
_cell.length_a   1.000
_cell.length_b   1.000
_cell.length_c   1.000
_cell.angle_alpha   90.00
_cell.angle_beta   90.00
_cell.angle_gamma   90.00
#
_symmetry.space_group_name_H-M   'P 1'
#
loop_
_entity.id
_entity.type
_entity.pdbx_description
1 polymer ?
#
loop_
_entity_poly.entity_id
_entity_poly.type
_entity_poly.pdbx_seq_one_letter_code
_entity_poly.pdbx_strand_id
1 'polypeptide(L)'
;MSDTGGPVTIRAAVAADVAAMSGVLRAIIAATGRERPSDPAYVLDHYVAAPGNVRCSVAVDASGVIGFQSLIRALPGNRFGVPEGWGIIAPHVKGSWPGK
;
A
#
# COMPACT_ATOMS: atom_id res chain seq x y z
N MET A 1 -12.76 -1.11 -25.67
CA MET A 1 -12.49 -0.68 -24.28
C MET A 1 -11.01 -0.38 -24.21
N SER A 2 -10.65 0.89 -24.31
CA SER A 2 -9.26 1.32 -24.44
C SER A 2 -8.55 1.20 -23.10
N ASP A 3 -7.42 0.49 -23.10
CA ASP A 3 -6.44 0.50 -22.02
C ASP A 3 -6.07 1.95 -21.70
N THR A 4 -6.43 2.41 -20.48
CA THR A 4 -6.34 3.81 -20.06
C THR A 4 -5.47 3.97 -18.81
N GLY A 5 -4.45 3.12 -18.68
CA GLY A 5 -3.33 3.37 -17.77
C GLY A 5 -2.15 3.94 -18.55
N GLY A 6 -1.73 5.16 -18.24
CA GLY A 6 -0.41 5.64 -18.68
C GLY A 6 0.73 4.76 -18.12
N PRO A 7 1.99 4.95 -18.54
CA PRO A 7 3.11 4.18 -18.03
C PRO A 7 3.18 4.23 -16.50
N VAL A 8 3.37 3.08 -15.87
CA VAL A 8 3.45 2.96 -14.41
C VAL A 8 4.89 3.18 -13.95
N THR A 9 5.08 4.09 -13.00
CA THR A 9 6.36 4.30 -12.31
C THR A 9 6.26 3.80 -10.87
N ILE A 10 7.33 3.15 -10.39
CA ILE A 10 7.46 2.73 -8.99
C ILE A 10 8.45 3.65 -8.29
N ARG A 11 8.04 4.24 -7.16
CA ARG A 11 8.89 5.13 -6.36
C ARG A 11 8.62 4.97 -4.87
N ALA A 12 9.48 5.56 -4.04
CA ALA A 12 9.26 5.62 -2.59
C ALA A 12 7.91 6.31 -2.30
N ALA A 13 7.16 5.77 -1.35
CA ALA A 13 6.05 6.49 -0.75
C ALA A 13 6.58 7.66 0.07
N VAL A 14 5.93 8.82 -0.04
CA VAL A 14 6.15 9.98 0.82
C VAL A 14 4.84 10.33 1.55
N ALA A 15 4.91 11.17 2.57
CA ALA A 15 3.72 11.57 3.35
C ALA A 15 2.59 12.14 2.47
N ALA A 16 2.93 12.83 1.37
CA ALA A 16 1.95 13.35 0.41
C ALA A 16 1.14 12.25 -0.32
N ASP A 17 1.63 11.02 -0.38
CA ASP A 17 0.93 9.90 -1.03
C ASP A 17 -0.15 9.26 -0.14
N VAL A 18 -0.13 9.53 1.17
CA VAL A 18 -0.94 8.84 2.18
C VAL A 18 -2.44 8.92 1.87
N ALA A 19 -2.94 10.08 1.43
CA ALA A 19 -4.34 10.25 1.06
C ALA A 19 -4.71 9.37 -0.16
N ALA A 20 -3.83 9.29 -1.16
CA ALA A 20 -4.07 8.46 -2.34
C ALA A 20 -3.98 6.95 -2.01
N MET A 21 -3.04 6.56 -1.15
CA MET A 21 -2.92 5.19 -0.62
C MET A 21 -4.15 4.77 0.22
N SER A 22 -4.68 5.67 1.04
CA SER A 22 -5.99 5.49 1.72
C SER A 22 -7.10 5.22 0.71
N GLY A 23 -7.14 5.97 -0.40
CA GLY A 23 -8.06 5.72 -1.50
C GLY A 23 -7.92 4.33 -2.14
N VAL A 24 -6.70 3.81 -2.30
CA VAL A 24 -6.45 2.43 -2.78
C VAL A 24 -7.09 1.41 -1.84
N LEU A 25 -6.87 1.53 -0.53
CA LEU A 25 -7.45 0.60 0.44
C LEU A 25 -8.98 0.64 0.44
N ARG A 26 -9.57 1.83 0.37
CA ARG A 26 -11.04 1.99 0.27
C ARG A 26 -11.60 1.36 -0.99
N ALA A 27 -10.91 1.49 -2.13
CA ALA A 27 -11.30 0.82 -3.38
C ALA A 27 -11.24 -0.72 -3.25
N ILE A 28 -10.24 -1.26 -2.54
CA ILE A 28 -10.15 -2.70 -2.26
C ILE A 28 -11.30 -3.14 -1.34
N ILE A 29 -11.62 -2.38 -0.29
CA ILE A 29 -12.74 -2.66 0.60
C ILE A 29 -14.06 -2.66 -0.18
N ALA A 30 -14.30 -1.64 -1.01
CA ALA A 30 -15.50 -1.56 -1.85
C ALA A 30 -15.62 -2.74 -2.82
N ALA A 31 -14.49 -3.23 -3.37
CA ALA A 31 -14.48 -4.35 -4.30
C ALA A 31 -14.60 -5.74 -3.63
N THR A 32 -14.19 -5.88 -2.37
CA THR A 32 -14.05 -7.20 -1.71
C THR A 32 -14.93 -7.40 -0.49
N GLY A 33 -15.51 -6.32 0.07
CA GLY A 33 -16.25 -6.33 1.34
C GLY A 33 -15.39 -6.60 2.58
N ARG A 34 -14.08 -6.82 2.44
CA ARG A 34 -13.19 -7.12 3.57
C ARG A 34 -12.72 -5.85 4.26
N GLU A 35 -13.36 -5.50 5.37
CA GLU A 35 -12.99 -4.32 6.15
C GLU A 35 -11.61 -4.44 6.79
N ARG A 36 -10.84 -3.35 6.67
CA ARG A 36 -9.58 -3.08 7.35
C ARG A 36 -9.44 -1.57 7.56
N PRO A 37 -8.66 -1.11 8.56
CA PRO A 37 -8.35 0.31 8.69
C PRO A 37 -7.77 0.87 7.38
N SER A 38 -8.28 2.01 6.96
CA SER A 38 -7.96 2.61 5.67
C SER A 38 -7.90 4.13 5.71
N ASP A 39 -8.02 4.76 6.88
CA ASP A 39 -7.88 6.21 7.01
C ASP A 39 -6.42 6.67 6.83
N PRO A 40 -6.19 7.94 6.47
CA PRO A 40 -4.85 8.48 6.25
C PRO A 40 -3.90 8.33 7.45
N ALA A 41 -4.39 8.49 8.69
CA ALA A 41 -3.53 8.38 9.87
C ALA A 41 -3.01 6.94 10.02
N TYR A 42 -3.90 5.95 9.90
CA TYR A 42 -3.50 4.54 9.86
C TYR A 42 -2.51 4.26 8.73
N VAL A 43 -2.72 4.80 7.53
CA VAL A 43 -1.83 4.56 6.38
C VAL A 43 -0.43 5.12 6.60
N LEU A 44 -0.34 6.33 7.17
CA LEU A 44 0.94 6.94 7.53
C LEU A 44 1.66 6.04 8.54
N ASP A 45 1.03 5.73 9.66
CA ASP A 45 1.67 5.01 10.76
C ASP A 45 1.96 3.54 10.43
N HIS A 46 1.11 2.90 9.62
CA HIS A 46 1.22 1.47 9.35
C HIS A 46 2.07 1.13 8.12
N TYR A 47 2.23 2.06 7.16
CA TYR A 47 2.95 1.79 5.92
C TYR A 47 4.12 2.74 5.66
N VAL A 48 3.92 4.05 5.80
CA VAL A 48 4.95 5.04 5.40
C VAL A 48 5.96 5.28 6.51
N ALA A 49 5.49 5.51 7.74
CA ALA A 49 6.27 5.76 8.95
C ALA A 49 6.31 4.55 9.89
N ALA A 50 6.02 3.36 9.37
CA ALA A 50 5.94 2.13 10.16
C ALA A 50 7.23 1.87 10.96
N PRO A 51 7.14 1.50 12.25
CA PRO A 51 8.28 0.95 12.97
C PRO A 51 8.84 -0.26 12.22
N GLY A 52 10.16 -0.25 11.97
CA GLY A 52 10.81 -1.27 11.16
C GLY A 52 10.62 -1.11 9.65
N ASN A 53 10.14 0.05 9.15
CA ASN A 53 10.06 0.31 7.72
C ASN A 53 11.42 0.08 7.04
N VAL A 54 11.43 -0.81 6.06
CA VAL A 54 12.56 -1.00 5.15
C VAL A 54 12.29 -0.22 3.86
N ARG A 55 11.09 -0.40 3.30
CA ARG A 55 10.64 0.36 2.12
C ARG A 55 9.12 0.28 1.97
N CYS A 56 8.48 1.43 1.78
CA CYS A 56 7.16 1.49 1.16
C CYS A 56 7.30 2.10 -0.24
N SER A 57 6.74 1.42 -1.24
CA SER A 57 6.76 1.86 -2.63
C SER A 57 5.34 2.05 -3.15
N VAL A 58 5.11 3.13 -3.89
CA VAL A 58 3.86 3.39 -4.62
C VAL A 58 4.06 3.12 -6.10
N ALA A 59 3.03 2.57 -6.74
CA ALA A 59 2.87 2.49 -8.18
C ALA A 59 1.98 3.65 -8.63
N VAL A 60 2.47 4.45 -9.57
CA VAL A 60 1.83 5.69 -10.02
C VAL A 60 1.72 5.69 -11.53
N ASP A 61 0.53 6.00 -12.05
CA ASP A 61 0.32 6.30 -13.47
C ASP A 61 -0.19 7.75 -13.65
N ALA A 62 -0.67 8.09 -14.85
CA ALA A 62 -1.22 9.42 -15.14
C ALA A 62 -2.42 9.82 -14.27
N SER A 63 -3.13 8.85 -13.66
CA SER A 63 -4.26 9.08 -12.76
C SER A 63 -3.85 9.20 -11.28
N GLY A 64 -2.58 8.94 -10.96
CA GLY A 64 -2.03 8.98 -9.61
C GLY A 64 -1.72 7.59 -9.05
N VAL A 65 -1.78 7.43 -7.72
CA VAL A 65 -1.43 6.16 -7.06
C VAL A 65 -2.48 5.09 -7.38
N ILE A 66 -2.02 4.00 -7.99
CA ILE A 66 -2.85 2.84 -8.36
C ILE A 66 -2.63 1.62 -7.45
N GLY A 67 -1.55 1.63 -6.69
CA GLY A 67 -1.21 0.58 -5.73
C GLY A 67 0.02 0.94 -4.91
N PHE A 68 0.29 0.14 -3.88
CA PHE A 68 1.48 0.28 -3.07
C PHE A 68 1.86 -1.05 -2.42
N GLN A 69 3.12 -1.16 -2.01
CA GLN A 69 3.65 -2.31 -1.29
C GLN A 69 4.51 -1.80 -0.12
N SER A 70 4.29 -2.34 1.07
CA SER A 70 5.12 -2.06 2.25
C SER A 70 5.93 -3.28 2.66
N LEU A 71 7.23 -3.10 2.82
CA LEU A 71 8.19 -4.04 3.36
C LEU A 71 8.67 -3.49 4.69
N ILE A 72 8.42 -4.24 5.76
CA ILE A 72 8.90 -3.93 7.10
C ILE A 72 9.73 -5.10 7.64
N ARG A 73 10.66 -4.80 8.53
CA ARG A 73 11.35 -5.77 9.36
C ARG A 73 10.49 -6.07 10.58
N ALA A 74 10.26 -7.35 10.85
CA ALA A 74 9.52 -7.81 12.00
C ALA A 74 10.24 -7.43 13.30
N LEU A 75 9.52 -6.74 14.18
CA LEU A 75 9.96 -6.39 15.54
C LEU A 75 9.43 -7.43 16.55
N PRO A 76 9.99 -7.49 17.77
CA PRO A 76 9.45 -8.30 18.85
C PRO A 76 7.96 -8.06 19.06
N GLY A 77 7.18 -9.14 19.24
CA GLY A 77 5.73 -9.04 19.47
C GLY A 77 4.91 -8.56 18.27
N ASN A 78 5.47 -8.60 17.04
CA ASN A 78 4.70 -8.23 15.85
C ASN A 78 3.42 -9.08 15.72
N ARG A 79 2.35 -8.46 15.18
CA ARG A 79 1.00 -9.06 15.11
C ARG A 79 0.91 -10.36 14.30
N PHE A 80 1.93 -10.70 13.52
CA PHE A 80 1.94 -11.87 12.66
C PHE A 80 2.64 -13.07 13.31
N GLY A 81 3.24 -12.90 14.49
CA GLY A 81 3.95 -13.97 15.19
C GLY A 81 5.18 -14.49 14.45
N VAL A 82 5.69 -13.75 13.46
CA VAL A 82 6.89 -14.16 12.72
C VAL A 82 8.15 -13.83 13.52
N PRO A 83 9.26 -14.57 13.34
CA PRO A 83 10.48 -14.32 14.09
C PRO A 83 11.00 -12.89 13.88
N GLU A 84 11.62 -12.32 14.92
CA GLU A 84 12.28 -11.01 14.84
C GLU A 84 13.30 -10.97 13.69
N GLY A 85 13.38 -9.84 13.01
CA GLY A 85 14.32 -9.61 11.91
C GLY A 85 13.85 -10.09 10.54
N TRP A 86 12.78 -10.89 10.46
CA TRP A 86 12.21 -11.36 9.19
C TRP A 86 11.51 -10.24 8.41
N GLY A 87 11.34 -10.43 7.11
CA GLY A 87 10.58 -9.50 6.26
C GLY A 87 9.08 -9.77 6.30
N ILE A 88 8.27 -8.72 6.44
CA ILE A 88 6.82 -8.75 6.25
C ILE A 88 6.48 -7.89 5.04
N ILE A 89 5.80 -8.48 4.05
CA ILE A 89 5.46 -7.84 2.77
C ILE A 89 3.93 -7.71 2.67
N ALA A 90 3.45 -6.50 2.40
CA ALA A 90 2.02 -6.21 2.24
C ALA A 90 1.75 -5.43 0.93
N PRO A 91 1.39 -6.12 -0.17
CA PRO A 91 1.00 -5.49 -1.43
C PRO A 91 -0.50 -5.17 -1.50
N HIS A 92 -0.84 -4.02 -2.11
CA HIS A 92 -2.21 -3.55 -2.31
C HIS A 92 -2.34 -2.90 -3.69
N VAL A 93 -3.30 -3.34 -4.50
CA VAL A 93 -3.54 -2.79 -5.85
C VAL A 93 -5.04 -2.56 -6.00
N LYS A 94 -5.44 -1.42 -6.57
CA LYS A 94 -6.85 -1.13 -6.87
C LYS A 94 -7.40 -2.26 -7.77
N GLY A 95 -8.55 -2.82 -7.40
CA GLY A 95 -9.18 -3.89 -8.17
C GLY A 95 -9.58 -3.48 -9.60
N SER A 96 -9.79 -2.19 -9.83
CA SER A 96 -10.14 -1.59 -11.12
C SER A 96 -8.95 -1.35 -12.06
N TRP A 97 -7.71 -1.62 -11.63
CA TRP A 97 -6.55 -1.45 -12.51
C TRP A 97 -6.50 -2.60 -13.53
N PRO A 98 -6.46 -2.30 -14.85
CA PRO A 98 -6.70 -3.29 -15.91
C PRO A 98 -5.54 -4.25 -16.18
N GLY A 99 -4.35 -4.06 -15.58
CA GLY A 99 -3.18 -4.92 -15.78
C GLY A 99 -3.12 -6.19 -14.91
N LYS A 100 -4.28 -6.80 -14.63
CA LYS A 100 -4.38 -8.15 -14.03
C LYS A 100 -4.50 -9.22 -15.09
#